data_AF-G8TZB5-F1
#
_entry.id   AF-G8TZB5-F1
#
_cell.length_a   1.000
_cell.length_b   1.000
_cell.length_c   1.000
_cell.angle_alpha   90.00
_cell.angle_beta   90.00
_cell.angle_gamma   90.00
#
_symmetry.space_group_name_H-M   'P 1'
#
loop_
_entity.id
_entity.type
_entity.pdbx_description
1 polymer ?
#
loop_
_entity_poly.entity_id
_entity_poly.type
_entity_poly.pdbx_seq_one_letter_code
_entity_poly.pdbx_strand_id
1 'polypeptide(L)'
;MTSAFAIMLAIPQTFASRFIRSRFGDEITRIILEDLLQPVEPAIRERVHLRCNVMIREGSVLKMLAAYPEKTDPMGTVSWNIEQGCCGLAVRRQEPVVLNLIEFQGKPYDALLDPEDELPKWGLTREQWEHTRDLGSIVSIPIFSMGPSPEIIGVLNFDATGPKEEWLECAPDIKEQFFKRAMVVRRVLGLILMSQKTI
;
A
#
# COMPACT_ATOMS: atom_id res chain seq x y z
N MET A 1 -3.92 17.07 21.09
CA MET A 1 -3.78 16.41 19.76
C MET A 1 -4.99 15.53 19.47
N THR A 2 -6.18 16.11 19.32
CA THR A 2 -7.46 15.36 19.21
C THR A 2 -8.35 15.80 18.05
N SER A 3 -8.09 16.97 17.43
CA SER A 3 -8.97 17.51 16.37
C SER A 3 -8.86 16.83 15.00
N ALA A 4 -7.68 16.34 14.60
CA ALA A 4 -7.51 15.74 13.26
C ALA A 4 -8.23 14.39 13.10
N PHE A 5 -8.31 13.61 14.20
CA PHE A 5 -8.93 12.29 14.21
C PHE A 5 -10.46 12.35 14.14
N ALA A 6 -11.07 13.36 14.79
CA ALA A 6 -12.50 13.61 14.73
C ALA A 6 -12.95 14.05 13.33
N ILE A 7 -12.10 14.80 12.61
CA ILE A 7 -12.36 15.24 11.24
C ILE A 7 -12.33 14.03 10.27
N MET A 8 -11.35 13.11 10.41
CA MET A 8 -11.28 11.90 9.57
C MET A 8 -12.48 10.95 9.72
N LEU A 9 -13.10 10.89 10.90
CA LEU A 9 -14.29 10.06 11.14
C LEU A 9 -15.61 10.75 10.72
N ALA A 10 -15.67 12.09 10.82
CA ALA A 10 -16.87 12.86 10.46
C ALA A 10 -17.04 13.03 8.94
N ILE A 11 -15.94 13.01 8.19
CA ILE A 11 -15.90 13.17 6.73
C ILE A 11 -16.72 12.07 6.02
N PRO A 12 -16.50 10.76 6.26
CA PRO A 12 -17.26 9.70 5.59
C PRO A 12 -18.77 9.72 5.92
N GLN A 13 -19.16 10.01 7.17
CA GLN A 13 -20.56 9.91 7.58
C GLN A 13 -21.43 11.09 7.12
N THR A 14 -20.86 12.30 7.03
CA THR A 14 -21.63 13.52 6.75
C THR A 14 -21.67 13.85 5.25
N PHE A 15 -20.66 13.40 4.50
CA PHE A 15 -20.47 13.81 3.11
C PHE A 15 -20.47 12.64 2.12
N ALA A 16 -20.74 11.39 2.53
CA ALA A 16 -20.82 10.20 1.65
C ALA A 16 -21.55 10.46 0.32
N SER A 17 -22.69 11.16 0.36
CA SER A 17 -23.49 11.49 -0.83
C SER A 17 -22.97 12.70 -1.64
N ARG A 18 -22.03 13.47 -1.11
CA ARG A 18 -21.40 14.65 -1.74
C ARG A 18 -19.95 14.42 -2.19
N PHE A 19 -19.29 13.32 -1.82
CA PHE A 19 -17.96 12.92 -2.36
C PHE A 19 -17.99 12.49 -3.84
N ILE A 20 -19.16 12.55 -4.48
CA ILE A 20 -19.41 12.13 -5.87
C ILE A 20 -18.84 13.17 -6.86
N ARG A 21 -17.52 13.36 -6.84
CA ARG A 21 -16.69 13.83 -7.95
C ARG A 21 -15.32 13.18 -7.79
N SER A 22 -14.94 12.32 -8.73
CA SER A 22 -13.74 11.46 -8.68
C SER A 22 -12.48 12.13 -8.13
N ARG A 23 -12.20 13.38 -8.53
CA ARG A 23 -11.03 14.15 -8.08
C ARG A 23 -10.92 14.35 -6.56
N PHE A 24 -12.05 14.44 -5.84
CA PHE A 24 -12.02 14.70 -4.40
C PHE A 24 -11.69 13.45 -3.59
N GLY A 25 -12.10 12.25 -4.05
CA GLY A 25 -11.72 10.99 -3.41
C GLY A 25 -10.23 10.68 -3.55
N ASP A 26 -9.63 11.02 -4.69
CA ASP A 26 -8.19 10.87 -4.93
C ASP A 26 -7.38 11.83 -4.06
N GLU A 27 -7.83 13.09 -3.92
CA GLU A 27 -7.21 14.09 -3.04
C GLU A 27 -7.26 13.68 -1.56
N ILE A 28 -8.39 13.13 -1.10
CA ILE A 28 -8.53 12.65 0.29
C ILE A 28 -7.65 11.43 0.51
N THR A 29 -7.61 10.50 -0.44
CA THR A 29 -6.72 9.33 -0.38
C THR A 29 -5.28 9.80 -0.23
N ARG A 30 -4.84 10.80 -1.01
CA ARG A 30 -3.51 11.38 -0.89
C ARG A 30 -3.25 12.02 0.48
N ILE A 31 -4.19 12.80 1.01
CA ILE A 31 -4.05 13.42 2.36
C ILE A 31 -3.89 12.34 3.43
N ILE A 32 -4.66 11.26 3.33
CA ILE A 32 -4.59 10.12 4.24
C ILE A 32 -3.21 9.43 4.12
N LEU A 33 -2.69 9.26 2.90
CA LEU A 33 -1.37 8.67 2.66
C LEU A 33 -0.24 9.54 3.20
N GLU A 34 -0.32 10.86 3.02
CA GLU A 34 0.62 11.83 3.58
C GLU A 34 0.62 11.77 5.12
N ASP A 35 -0.56 11.77 5.73
CA ASP A 35 -0.78 11.66 7.17
C ASP A 35 -0.22 10.35 7.75
N LEU A 36 -0.37 9.24 7.02
CA LEU A 36 0.18 7.93 7.39
C LEU A 36 1.70 7.93 7.52
N LEU A 37 2.41 8.71 6.69
CA LEU A 37 3.87 8.78 6.73
C LEU A 37 4.42 9.80 7.73
N GLN A 38 3.59 10.71 8.27
CA GLN A 38 4.05 11.75 9.20
C GLN A 38 4.80 11.25 10.45
N PRO A 39 4.46 10.09 11.07
CA PRO A 39 5.18 9.60 12.24
C PRO A 39 6.63 9.18 11.96
N VAL A 40 6.97 8.88 10.71
CA VAL A 40 8.33 8.51 10.36
C VAL A 40 9.13 9.80 10.16
N GLU A 41 10.23 9.93 10.90
CA GLU A 41 11.07 11.13 10.85
C GLU A 41 11.41 11.51 9.41
N PRO A 42 11.33 12.80 9.02
CA PRO A 42 11.60 13.24 7.65
C PRO A 42 12.96 12.76 7.12
N ALA A 43 14.01 12.83 7.94
CA ALA A 43 15.35 12.37 7.57
C ALA A 43 15.39 10.86 7.26
N ILE A 44 14.63 10.04 8.00
CA ILE A 44 14.52 8.60 7.72
C ILE A 44 13.77 8.40 6.39
N ARG A 45 12.63 9.09 6.20
CA ARG A 45 11.83 8.97 4.97
C ARG A 45 12.61 9.35 3.72
N GLU A 46 13.38 10.42 3.78
CA GLU A 46 14.24 10.86 2.67
C GLU A 46 15.35 9.86 2.40
N ARG A 47 16.01 9.35 3.44
CA ARG A 47 17.11 8.38 3.32
C ARG A 47 16.67 7.05 2.72
N VAL A 48 15.51 6.53 3.13
CA VAL A 48 15.00 5.22 2.67
C VAL A 48 13.99 5.35 1.53
N HIS A 49 13.80 6.56 0.99
CA HIS A 49 12.80 6.88 -0.03
C HIS A 49 11.43 6.23 0.26
N LEU A 50 10.92 6.40 1.48
CA LEU A 50 9.67 5.76 1.90
C LEU A 50 8.48 6.34 1.13
N ARG A 51 7.73 5.46 0.46
CA ARG A 51 6.49 5.78 -0.25
C ARG A 51 5.34 4.96 0.29
N CYS A 52 4.13 5.43 0.03
CA CYS A 52 2.92 4.64 0.24
C CYS A 52 1.97 4.83 -0.94
N ASN A 53 1.22 3.79 -1.27
CA ASN A 53 0.29 3.79 -2.38
C ASN A 53 -0.95 2.95 -2.09
N VAL A 54 -2.04 3.24 -2.78
CA VAL A 54 -3.28 2.47 -2.73
C VAL A 54 -3.51 1.87 -4.09
N MET A 55 -3.68 0.55 -4.11
CA MET A 55 -4.12 -0.19 -5.29
C MET A 55 -5.58 -0.58 -5.15
N ILE A 56 -6.36 -0.41 -6.20
CA ILE A 56 -7.73 -0.90 -6.30
C ILE A 56 -7.76 -2.27 -6.98
N ARG A 57 -8.65 -3.15 -6.51
CA ARG A 57 -8.86 -4.45 -7.12
C ARG A 57 -10.02 -4.39 -8.12
N GLU A 58 -9.71 -4.81 -9.35
CA GLU A 58 -10.63 -5.03 -10.46
C GLU A 58 -10.48 -6.48 -10.95
N GLY A 59 -11.34 -7.38 -10.43
CA GLY A 59 -11.23 -8.81 -10.70
C GLY A 59 -9.92 -9.41 -10.14
N SER A 60 -9.09 -9.96 -11.02
CA SER A 60 -7.76 -10.51 -10.68
C SER A 60 -6.63 -9.49 -10.81
N VAL A 61 -6.94 -8.22 -11.07
CA VAL A 61 -5.95 -7.17 -11.33
C VAL A 61 -5.99 -6.13 -10.23
N LEU A 62 -4.81 -5.68 -9.80
CA LEU A 62 -4.58 -4.56 -8.90
C LEU A 62 -4.01 -3.40 -9.71
N LYS A 63 -4.65 -2.24 -9.63
CA LYS A 63 -4.25 -1.00 -10.31
C LYS A 63 -3.98 0.08 -9.30
N MET A 64 -2.92 0.86 -9.49
CA MET A 64 -2.62 1.99 -8.60
C MET A 64 -3.69 3.07 -8.76
N LEU A 65 -4.28 3.50 -7.65
CA LEU A 65 -5.24 4.62 -7.59
C LEU A 65 -4.53 5.91 -7.18
N ALA A 66 -3.69 5.84 -6.14
CA ALA A 66 -2.99 6.99 -5.59
C ALA A 66 -1.67 6.55 -4.97
N ALA A 67 -0.70 7.46 -4.95
CA ALA A 67 0.56 7.30 -4.26
C ALA A 67 0.89 8.55 -3.43
N TYR A 68 1.93 8.46 -2.62
CA TYR A 68 2.59 9.58 -1.97
C TYR A 68 4.06 9.20 -1.74
N PRO A 69 5.04 10.08 -2.07
CA PRO A 69 4.91 11.50 -2.41
C PRO A 69 4.48 11.78 -3.86
N GLU A 70 4.38 10.77 -4.72
CA GLU A 70 3.95 10.91 -6.12
C GLU A 70 2.43 11.13 -6.22
N LYS A 71 1.95 12.07 -7.05
CA LYS A 71 0.50 12.40 -7.09
C LYS A 71 -0.37 11.27 -7.65
N THR A 72 0.13 10.57 -8.67
CA THR A 72 -0.41 9.36 -9.28
C THR A 72 0.70 8.76 -10.14
N ASP A 73 0.65 7.44 -10.32
CA ASP A 73 1.61 6.59 -11.03
C ASP A 73 2.36 7.29 -12.20
N PRO A 74 3.61 7.76 -12.01
CA PRO A 74 4.43 8.25 -13.11
C PRO A 74 4.93 7.10 -14.01
N MET A 75 4.79 5.84 -13.60
CA MET A 75 5.04 4.64 -14.40
C MET A 75 3.79 4.18 -15.18
N GLY A 76 2.63 4.81 -14.94
CA GLY A 76 1.36 4.83 -15.70
C GLY A 76 0.71 3.53 -16.18
N THR A 77 1.34 2.37 -16.03
CA THR A 77 1.01 1.16 -16.83
C THR A 77 1.17 -0.16 -16.08
N VAL A 78 1.72 -0.16 -14.86
CA VAL A 78 2.03 -1.41 -14.16
C VAL A 78 0.81 -1.89 -13.37
N SER A 79 0.05 -2.80 -13.99
CA SER A 79 -0.98 -3.57 -13.31
C SER A 79 -0.40 -4.85 -12.73
N TRP A 80 -0.87 -5.23 -11.55
CA TRP A 80 -0.41 -6.42 -10.85
C TRP A 80 -1.51 -7.47 -10.82
N ASN A 81 -1.22 -8.71 -11.22
CA ASN A 81 -2.17 -9.78 -10.96
C ASN A 81 -2.17 -10.10 -9.46
N ILE A 82 -3.30 -10.52 -8.89
CA ILE A 82 -3.40 -10.94 -7.49
C ILE A 82 -2.54 -12.16 -7.16
N GLU A 83 -2.01 -12.88 -8.15
CA GLU A 83 -1.03 -13.95 -7.99
C GLU A 83 0.42 -13.45 -7.85
N GLN A 84 0.66 -12.16 -8.08
CA GLN A 84 2.00 -11.58 -8.22
C GLN A 84 2.35 -10.57 -7.12
N GLY A 85 3.62 -10.58 -6.72
CA GLY A 85 4.21 -9.64 -5.79
C GLY A 85 3.60 -9.67 -4.40
N CYS A 86 4.02 -8.69 -3.59
CA CYS A 86 3.64 -8.58 -2.19
C CYS A 86 2.17 -8.19 -2.03
N CYS A 87 1.67 -7.30 -2.90
CA CYS A 87 0.27 -6.90 -2.93
C CYS A 87 -0.64 -8.10 -3.23
N GLY A 88 -0.30 -8.92 -4.23
CA GLY A 88 -1.02 -10.15 -4.51
C GLY A 88 -0.96 -11.14 -3.35
N LEU A 89 0.21 -11.31 -2.74
CA LEU A 89 0.37 -12.20 -1.57
C LEU A 89 -0.53 -11.79 -0.40
N ALA A 90 -0.67 -10.49 -0.14
CA ALA A 90 -1.57 -9.95 0.88
C ALA A 90 -3.04 -10.22 0.54
N VAL A 91 -3.43 -10.17 -0.74
CA VAL A 91 -4.78 -10.57 -1.19
C VAL A 91 -5.03 -12.05 -0.93
N ARG A 92 -4.09 -12.93 -1.32
CA ARG A 92 -4.24 -14.39 -1.19
C ARG A 92 -4.29 -14.84 0.27
N ARG A 93 -3.48 -14.25 1.14
CA ARG A 93 -3.44 -14.57 2.57
C ARG A 93 -4.50 -13.85 3.39
N GLN A 94 -5.14 -12.82 2.84
CA GLN A 94 -6.10 -11.95 3.53
C GLN A 94 -5.53 -11.30 4.80
N GLU A 95 -4.23 -11.09 4.86
CA GLU A 95 -3.53 -10.52 6.02
C GLU A 95 -2.42 -9.54 5.58
N PRO A 96 -1.96 -8.65 6.47
CA PRO A 96 -0.80 -7.82 6.21
C PRO A 96 0.46 -8.67 5.93
N VAL A 97 1.17 -8.32 4.86
CA VAL A 97 2.45 -8.93 4.48
C VAL A 97 3.56 -7.92 4.69
N VAL A 98 4.64 -8.33 5.34
CA VAL A 98 5.86 -7.54 5.53
C VAL A 98 7.02 -8.34 4.98
N LEU A 99 7.75 -7.80 4.00
CA LEU A 99 8.95 -8.44 3.48
C LEU A 99 10.16 -7.52 3.60
N ASN A 100 11.28 -8.11 3.99
CA ASN A 100 12.60 -7.51 3.84
C ASN A 100 13.18 -8.01 2.52
N LEU A 101 13.51 -7.08 1.62
CA LEU A 101 13.96 -7.33 0.26
C LEU A 101 15.44 -7.00 0.06
N ILE A 102 16.12 -6.56 1.12
CA ILE A 102 17.50 -6.05 1.05
C ILE A 102 18.47 -7.07 0.43
N GLU A 103 18.22 -8.36 0.64
CA GLU A 103 19.04 -9.44 0.07
C GLU A 103 18.87 -9.59 -1.45
N PHE A 104 17.79 -9.07 -2.03
CA PHE A 104 17.50 -9.12 -3.46
C PHE A 104 17.76 -7.76 -4.15
N GLN A 105 17.89 -6.69 -3.38
CA GLN A 105 18.02 -5.33 -3.90
C GLN A 105 19.16 -5.20 -4.92
N GLY A 106 18.85 -4.61 -6.07
CA GLY A 106 19.78 -4.35 -7.18
C GLY A 106 20.26 -5.60 -7.92
N LYS A 107 19.85 -6.81 -7.52
CA LYS A 107 20.23 -8.05 -8.19
C LYS A 107 19.48 -8.24 -9.51
N PRO A 108 20.06 -8.96 -10.48
CA PRO A 108 19.35 -9.33 -11.70
C PRO A 108 18.15 -10.23 -11.39
N TYR A 109 17.16 -10.25 -12.28
CA TYR A 109 15.93 -11.07 -12.13
C TYR A 109 16.20 -12.54 -11.81
N ASP A 110 17.26 -13.11 -12.38
CA ASP A 110 17.60 -14.52 -12.20
C ASP A 110 17.96 -14.86 -10.73
N ALA A 111 18.32 -13.87 -9.91
CA ALA A 111 18.53 -14.04 -8.48
C ALA A 111 17.23 -14.23 -7.67
N LEU A 112 16.06 -14.01 -8.28
CA LEU A 112 14.76 -14.27 -7.69
C LEU A 112 14.26 -15.69 -7.92
N LEU A 113 14.84 -16.43 -8.85
CA LEU A 113 14.36 -17.76 -9.21
C LEU A 113 14.67 -18.73 -8.08
N ASP A 114 13.70 -19.56 -7.70
CA ASP A 114 13.94 -20.64 -6.78
C ASP A 114 14.88 -21.69 -7.43
N PRO A 115 15.93 -22.16 -6.74
CA PRO A 115 16.83 -23.15 -7.32
C PRO A 115 16.16 -24.49 -7.68
N GLU A 116 15.01 -24.82 -7.07
CA GLU A 116 14.36 -26.12 -7.25
C GLU A 116 13.44 -26.17 -8.48
N ASP A 117 12.67 -25.12 -8.73
CA ASP A 117 11.63 -25.10 -9.77
C ASP A 117 11.79 -23.94 -10.79
N GLU A 118 12.84 -23.12 -10.64
CA GLU A 118 13.11 -21.93 -11.44
C GLU A 118 11.96 -20.91 -11.46
N LEU A 119 11.02 -20.99 -10.51
CA LEU A 119 9.93 -20.04 -10.41
C LEU A 119 10.39 -18.77 -9.67
N PRO A 120 9.99 -17.58 -10.14
CA PRO A 120 10.37 -16.34 -9.47
C PRO A 120 9.69 -16.23 -8.11
N LYS A 121 10.45 -15.79 -7.11
CA LYS A 121 9.91 -15.40 -5.81
C LYS A 121 8.72 -14.44 -5.99
N TRP A 122 7.65 -14.75 -5.27
CA TRP A 122 6.38 -14.01 -5.28
C TRP A 122 5.70 -13.91 -6.65
N GLY A 123 6.07 -14.74 -7.63
CA GLY A 123 5.44 -14.74 -8.96
C GLY A 123 5.70 -13.47 -9.78
N LEU A 124 6.75 -12.70 -9.43
CA LEU A 124 7.11 -11.47 -10.15
C LEU A 124 7.51 -11.77 -11.58
N THR A 125 7.04 -10.98 -12.55
CA THR A 125 7.61 -10.99 -13.91
C THR A 125 8.95 -10.24 -13.94
N ARG A 126 9.75 -10.45 -14.98
CA ARG A 126 11.00 -9.71 -15.19
C ARG A 126 10.77 -8.20 -15.26
N GLU A 127 9.75 -7.77 -16.01
CA GLU A 127 9.37 -6.36 -16.12
C GLU A 127 9.04 -5.77 -14.76
N GLN A 128 8.19 -6.45 -13.97
CA GLN A 128 7.82 -6.03 -12.63
C GLN A 128 9.04 -5.92 -11.71
N TRP A 129 9.96 -6.87 -11.79
CA TRP A 129 11.19 -6.82 -11.01
C TRP A 129 12.07 -5.62 -11.37
N GLU A 130 12.26 -5.31 -12.66
CA GLU A 130 13.06 -4.16 -13.05
C GLU A 130 12.50 -2.83 -12.50
N HIS A 131 11.18 -2.75 -12.31
CA HIS A 131 10.52 -1.61 -11.67
C HIS A 131 10.63 -1.57 -10.14
N THR A 132 10.93 -2.71 -9.49
CA THR A 132 10.94 -2.83 -8.02
C THR A 132 12.26 -3.30 -7.44
N ARG A 133 13.30 -3.50 -8.26
CA ARG A 133 14.60 -4.07 -7.84
C ARG A 133 15.34 -3.17 -6.86
N ASP A 134 14.99 -1.90 -6.80
CA ASP A 134 15.54 -0.91 -5.87
C ASP A 134 14.90 -0.98 -4.48
N LEU A 135 13.80 -1.73 -4.31
CA LEU A 135 13.13 -1.85 -3.02
C LEU A 135 13.95 -2.69 -2.03
N GLY A 136 14.15 -2.14 -0.84
CA GLY A 136 14.78 -2.81 0.31
C GLY A 136 13.75 -3.39 1.28
N SER A 137 12.52 -2.86 1.33
CA SER A 137 11.43 -3.42 2.12
C SER A 137 10.06 -3.00 1.62
N ILE A 138 9.05 -3.79 1.97
CA ILE A 138 7.66 -3.55 1.57
C ILE A 138 6.67 -4.05 2.63
N VAL A 139 5.58 -3.30 2.82
CA VAL A 139 4.44 -3.68 3.63
C VAL A 139 3.17 -3.56 2.81
N SER A 140 2.45 -4.66 2.61
CA SER A 140 1.19 -4.69 1.86
C SER A 140 0.03 -5.07 2.78
N ILE A 141 -0.99 -4.22 2.87
CA ILE A 141 -2.12 -4.37 3.79
C ILE A 141 -3.41 -4.47 2.97
N PRO A 142 -4.16 -5.59 3.05
CA PRO A 142 -5.41 -5.72 2.31
C PRO A 142 -6.48 -4.76 2.85
N ILE A 143 -7.20 -4.13 1.92
CA ILE A 143 -8.35 -3.25 2.18
C ILE A 143 -9.61 -4.06 1.90
N PHE A 144 -10.45 -4.20 2.92
CA PHE A 144 -11.71 -4.95 2.83
C PHE A 144 -12.88 -4.01 2.58
N SER A 145 -13.88 -4.49 1.85
CA SER A 145 -15.20 -3.90 1.82
C SER A 145 -15.86 -3.98 3.19
N MET A 146 -16.79 -3.07 3.43
CA MET A 146 -17.59 -2.98 4.64
C MET A 146 -18.93 -3.67 4.39
N GLY A 147 -19.30 -4.62 5.25
CA GLY A 147 -20.56 -5.33 5.12
C GLY A 147 -20.52 -6.72 5.74
N PRO A 148 -21.61 -7.50 5.60
CA PRO A 148 -21.72 -8.84 6.18
C PRO A 148 -20.79 -9.87 5.50
N SER A 149 -20.32 -9.60 4.29
CA SER A 149 -19.40 -10.46 3.55
C SER A 149 -18.23 -9.60 3.02
N PRO A 150 -17.26 -9.28 3.89
CA PRO A 150 -16.13 -8.44 3.50
C PRO A 150 -15.26 -9.16 2.46
N GLU A 151 -15.03 -8.49 1.34
CA GLU A 151 -14.13 -8.91 0.27
C GLU A 151 -12.97 -7.94 0.15
N ILE A 152 -11.82 -8.40 -0.36
CA ILE A 152 -10.67 -7.51 -0.58
C ILE A 152 -10.94 -6.68 -1.84
N ILE A 153 -11.03 -5.36 -1.66
CA ILE A 153 -11.33 -4.37 -2.72
C ILE A 153 -10.11 -3.54 -3.11
N GLY A 154 -8.99 -3.68 -2.39
CA GLY A 154 -7.75 -3.00 -2.67
C GLY A 154 -6.62 -3.41 -1.73
N VAL A 155 -5.47 -2.78 -1.89
CA VAL A 155 -4.27 -2.97 -1.06
C VAL A 155 -3.67 -1.60 -0.76
N LEU A 156 -3.39 -1.33 0.52
CA LEU A 156 -2.56 -0.23 0.97
C LEU A 156 -1.12 -0.74 1.06
N ASN A 157 -0.21 -0.18 0.26
CA ASN A 157 1.17 -0.61 0.18
C ASN A 157 2.12 0.48 0.68
N PHE A 158 3.21 0.08 1.30
CA PHE A 158 4.33 0.93 1.70
C PHE A 158 5.60 0.30 1.15
N ASP A 159 6.40 1.07 0.44
CA ASP A 159 7.62 0.62 -0.20
C ASP A 159 8.78 1.57 0.13
N ALA A 160 9.95 1.00 0.42
CA ALA A 160 11.14 1.75 0.80
C ALA A 160 12.37 1.11 0.15
N THR A 161 13.36 1.93 -0.19
CA THR A 161 14.68 1.46 -0.66
C THR A 161 15.54 0.96 0.51
N GLY A 162 15.25 1.37 1.74
CA GLY A 162 15.91 0.85 2.95
C GLY A 162 15.26 -0.43 3.50
N PRO A 163 15.96 -1.16 4.38
CA PRO A 163 15.42 -2.33 5.06
C PRO A 163 14.36 -1.92 6.10
N LYS A 164 13.48 -2.85 6.50
CA LYS A 164 12.36 -2.56 7.42
C LYS A 164 12.86 -2.11 8.80
N GLU A 165 14.06 -2.53 9.19
CA GLU A 165 14.73 -2.19 10.43
C GLU A 165 15.03 -0.69 10.54
N GLU A 166 15.19 0.02 9.41
CA GLU A 166 15.50 1.45 9.41
C GLU A 166 14.30 2.37 9.58
N TRP A 167 13.06 1.89 9.33
CA TRP A 167 11.88 2.75 9.34
C TRP A 167 10.67 2.16 10.07
N LEU A 168 10.43 0.85 9.95
CA LEU A 168 9.29 0.18 10.60
C LEU A 168 9.66 -0.34 11.98
N GLU A 169 10.91 -0.77 12.16
CA GLU A 169 11.42 -1.37 13.40
C GLU A 169 12.54 -0.54 14.02
N CYS A 170 12.62 0.75 13.65
CA CYS A 170 13.68 1.68 14.07
C CYS A 170 13.69 2.02 15.57
N ALA A 171 12.57 1.83 16.26
CA ALA A 171 12.47 1.98 17.70
C ALA A 171 11.40 1.03 18.27
N PRO A 172 11.43 0.77 19.59
CA PRO A 172 10.36 0.05 20.28
C PRO A 172 8.99 0.68 19.97
N ASP A 173 7.96 -0.15 19.84
CA ASP A 173 6.57 0.25 19.61
C ASP A 173 6.23 0.89 18.25
N ILE A 174 7.21 1.32 17.43
CA ILE A 174 6.95 1.94 16.11
C ILE A 174 6.16 1.02 15.21
N LYS A 175 6.57 -0.25 15.11
CA LYS A 175 5.87 -1.27 14.32
C LYS A 175 4.42 -1.43 14.77
N GLU A 176 4.17 -1.52 16.07
CA GLU A 176 2.83 -1.71 16.62
C GLU A 176 1.95 -0.48 16.37
N GLN A 177 2.49 0.73 16.61
CA GLN A 177 1.78 1.99 16.35
C GLN A 177 1.46 2.16 14.86
N PHE A 178 2.42 1.83 13.98
CA PHE A 178 2.23 1.83 12.55
C PHE A 178 1.06 0.92 12.15
N PHE A 179 1.05 -0.34 12.60
CA PHE A 179 -0.05 -1.25 12.29
C PHE A 179 -1.38 -0.79 12.87
N LYS A 180 -1.43 -0.31 14.12
CA LYS A 180 -2.66 0.25 14.70
C LYS A 180 -3.24 1.37 13.83
N ARG A 181 -2.39 2.30 13.37
CA ARG A 181 -2.82 3.40 12.50
C ARG A 181 -3.23 2.92 11.12
N ALA A 182 -2.45 2.05 10.49
CA ALA A 182 -2.74 1.50 9.18
C ALA A 182 -4.06 0.72 9.17
N MET A 183 -4.40 0.03 10.27
CA MET A 183 -5.65 -0.70 10.41
C MET A 183 -6.89 0.20 10.56
N VAL A 184 -6.72 1.41 11.11
CA VAL A 184 -7.77 2.44 11.09
C VAL A 184 -7.91 3.01 9.69
N VAL A 185 -6.79 3.39 9.07
CA VAL A 185 -6.78 4.01 7.75
C VAL A 185 -7.32 3.07 6.68
N ARG A 186 -6.98 1.77 6.70
CA ARG A 186 -7.53 0.80 5.73
C ARG A 186 -9.07 0.76 5.78
N ARG A 187 -9.70 0.97 6.94
CA ARG A 187 -11.17 1.00 7.06
C ARG A 187 -11.76 2.25 6.42
N VAL A 188 -11.11 3.40 6.63
CA VAL A 188 -11.51 4.67 6.00
C VAL A 188 -11.36 4.57 4.48
N LEU A 189 -10.23 4.04 4.00
CA LEU A 189 -10.02 3.78 2.57
C LEU A 189 -11.07 2.82 2.02
N GLY A 190 -11.44 1.76 2.74
CA GLY A 190 -12.50 0.85 2.34
C GLY A 190 -13.83 1.55 2.08
N LEU A 191 -14.23 2.48 2.96
CA LEU A 191 -15.44 3.29 2.78
C LEU A 191 -15.35 4.20 1.54
N ILE A 192 -14.21 4.89 1.36
CA ILE A 192 -13.97 5.76 0.20
C ILE A 192 -14.06 4.95 -1.10
N LEU A 193 -13.33 3.84 -1.20
CA LEU A 193 -13.32 2.99 -2.40
C LEU A 193 -14.70 2.42 -2.74
N MET A 194 -15.48 2.00 -1.75
CA MET A 194 -16.85 1.53 -1.99
C MET A 194 -17.76 2.64 -2.54
N SER A 195 -17.65 3.86 -2.01
CA SER A 195 -18.44 5.00 -2.50
C SER A 195 -18.10 5.39 -3.95
N GLN A 196 -16.87 5.15 -4.39
CA GLN A 196 -16.44 5.40 -5.77
C GLN A 196 -16.96 4.34 -6.75
N LYS A 197 -17.17 3.10 -6.31
CA LYS A 197 -17.65 1.99 -7.17
C LYS A 197 -19.17 2.01 -7.43
N THR A 198 -19.95 2.82 -6.72
CA THR A 198 -21.43 2.78 -6.78
C THR A 198 -22.02 3.68 -7.90
N ILE A 199 -21.29 3.91 -8.99
CA ILE A 199 -21.72 4.72 -10.15
C ILE A 199 -21.73 3.87 -11.42
#